data_AF-A0A522E802-F1
#
_entry.id   AF-A0A522E802-F1
#
_cell.length_a   1.000
_cell.length_b   1.000
_cell.length_c   1.000
_cell.angle_alpha   90.00
_cell.angle_beta   90.00
_cell.angle_gamma   90.00
#
_symmetry.space_group_name_H-M   'P 1'
#
loop_
_entity.id
_entity.type
_entity.pdbx_description
1 polymer ?
#
loop_
_entity_poly.entity_id
_entity_poly.type
_entity_poly.pdbx_seq_one_letter_code
_entity_poly.pdbx_strand_id
1 'polypeptide(L)'
;MTQQDRDYPWVFHRDEIDVLEDELEDLYEAFHDTETGSLFESAVLGEQLETEERSDRELSSRLGFDVLEPPPPAVLSARQPLVAPSDPFETWQQELVHVRSHPLYQQAKRWAIGVKSVAKQVYEQGGGYAGECFRVYANVNLVPLKIFTALCEEMHEDDVGCEVAKEEYRLALVYIGRIVESLSLMSLSVEMSDWVQTSKTGAKELQEALVSARSNLSRRR
;
A
#
# COMPACT_ATOMS: atom_id res chain seq x y z
N MET A 1 -18.94 -19.26 -11.95
CA MET A 1 -18.11 -20.44 -11.64
C MET A 1 -18.16 -21.37 -12.84
N THR A 2 -17.06 -21.46 -13.56
CA THR A 2 -16.91 -22.38 -14.69
C THR A 2 -16.47 -23.74 -14.16
N GLN A 3 -16.82 -24.81 -14.87
CA GLN A 3 -16.59 -26.19 -14.44
C GLN A 3 -15.10 -26.56 -14.26
N GLN A 4 -14.19 -25.74 -14.81
CA GLN A 4 -12.74 -25.84 -14.61
C GLN A 4 -12.27 -25.45 -13.20
N ASP A 5 -13.05 -24.66 -12.44
CA ASP A 5 -12.65 -24.14 -11.13
C ASP A 5 -12.69 -25.22 -10.02
N ARG A 6 -13.26 -26.40 -10.32
CA ARG A 6 -13.41 -27.52 -9.37
C ARG A 6 -12.25 -28.51 -9.40
N ASP A 7 -11.44 -28.52 -10.45
CA ASP A 7 -10.44 -29.57 -10.67
C ASP A 7 -9.05 -29.23 -10.10
N TYR A 8 -8.83 -27.99 -9.65
CA TYR A 8 -7.55 -27.55 -9.11
C TYR A 8 -7.70 -26.57 -7.93
N PRO A 9 -7.97 -27.06 -6.71
CA PRO A 9 -8.14 -26.22 -5.52
C PRO A 9 -6.85 -25.51 -5.05
N TRP A 10 -5.71 -25.78 -5.71
CA TRP A 10 -4.40 -25.13 -5.49
C TRP A 10 -4.05 -24.09 -6.55
N VAL A 11 -4.94 -23.79 -7.50
CA VAL A 11 -4.75 -22.66 -8.41
C VAL A 11 -5.06 -21.39 -7.63
N PHE A 12 -4.02 -20.79 -7.07
CA PHE A 12 -4.08 -19.43 -6.54
C PHE A 12 -4.40 -18.49 -7.71
N HIS A 13 -5.51 -17.77 -7.61
CA HIS A 13 -5.83 -16.73 -8.57
C HIS A 13 -4.98 -15.50 -8.25
N ARG A 14 -3.85 -15.37 -8.95
CA ARG A 14 -3.00 -14.19 -8.87
C ARG A 14 -3.84 -12.94 -9.11
N ASP A 15 -3.95 -12.12 -8.09
CA ASP A 15 -4.73 -10.90 -8.12
C ASP A 15 -3.84 -9.65 -8.21
N GLU A 16 -4.45 -8.47 -8.31
CA GLU A 16 -3.69 -7.24 -8.47
C GLU A 16 -2.87 -6.81 -7.23
N ILE A 17 -3.22 -7.33 -6.04
CA ILE A 17 -2.47 -7.07 -4.81
C ILE A 17 -1.21 -7.93 -4.84
N ASP A 18 -1.33 -9.21 -5.20
CA ASP A 18 -0.18 -10.09 -5.41
C ASP A 18 0.81 -9.46 -6.40
N VAL A 19 0.32 -8.87 -7.50
CA VAL A 19 1.20 -8.20 -8.49
C VAL A 19 1.93 -7.00 -7.89
N LEU A 20 1.26 -6.21 -7.04
CA LEU A 20 1.88 -5.05 -6.41
C LEU A 20 2.90 -5.44 -5.34
N GLU A 21 2.64 -6.53 -4.61
CA GLU A 21 3.55 -7.11 -3.62
C GLU A 21 4.78 -7.70 -4.31
N ASP A 22 4.60 -8.50 -5.37
CA ASP A 22 5.68 -9.05 -6.20
C ASP A 22 6.58 -7.92 -6.73
N GLU A 23 6.01 -6.83 -7.25
CA GLU A 23 6.80 -5.72 -7.80
C GLU A 23 7.56 -4.94 -6.73
N LEU A 24 7.09 -4.92 -5.48
CA LEU A 24 7.83 -4.34 -4.36
C LEU A 24 8.94 -5.29 -3.91
N GLU A 25 8.66 -6.59 -3.84
CA GLU A 25 9.68 -7.60 -3.54
C GLU A 25 10.80 -7.56 -4.57
N ASP A 26 10.48 -7.54 -5.87
CA ASP A 26 11.44 -7.38 -6.97
C ASP A 26 12.30 -6.11 -6.79
N LEU A 27 11.70 -4.99 -6.35
CA LEU A 27 12.42 -3.75 -6.08
C LEU A 27 13.38 -3.89 -4.90
N TYR A 28 12.94 -4.50 -3.80
CA TYR A 28 13.81 -4.73 -2.65
C TYR A 28 14.93 -5.69 -3.01
N GLU A 29 14.66 -6.82 -3.65
CA GLU A 29 15.70 -7.78 -4.06
C GLU A 29 16.76 -7.14 -4.99
N ALA A 30 16.32 -6.32 -5.95
CA ALA A 30 17.23 -5.67 -6.88
C ALA A 30 18.21 -4.68 -6.21
N PHE A 31 17.79 -4.02 -5.14
CA PHE A 31 18.49 -2.85 -4.58
C PHE A 31 18.86 -2.95 -3.09
N HIS A 32 18.51 -4.04 -2.39
CA HIS A 32 18.81 -4.24 -0.97
C HIS A 32 20.22 -4.84 -0.73
N ASP A 33 20.76 -5.60 -1.68
CA ASP A 33 22.03 -6.35 -1.52
C ASP A 33 23.17 -5.93 -2.47
N THR A 34 22.97 -4.94 -3.34
CA THR A 34 23.99 -4.58 -4.33
C THR A 34 25.00 -3.58 -3.75
N GLU A 35 26.23 -4.03 -3.47
CA GLU A 35 27.42 -3.16 -3.28
C GLU A 35 27.65 -2.19 -4.46
N THR A 36 26.99 -2.45 -5.59
CA THR A 36 26.99 -1.72 -6.86
C THR A 36 25.66 -1.06 -7.21
N GLY A 37 24.64 -1.15 -6.36
CA GLY A 37 23.34 -0.52 -6.57
C GLY A 37 23.52 1.00 -6.59
N SER A 38 22.75 1.69 -7.43
CA SER A 38 22.75 3.15 -7.40
C SER A 38 22.34 3.59 -5.99
N LEU A 39 23.23 4.34 -5.33
CA LEU A 39 23.08 4.78 -3.92
C LEU A 39 21.73 5.44 -3.63
N PHE A 40 21.10 5.99 -4.66
CA PHE A 40 19.81 6.66 -4.55
C PHE A 40 18.64 5.68 -4.38
N GLU A 41 18.56 4.62 -5.18
CA GLU A 41 17.47 3.63 -5.12
C GLU A 41 17.43 2.95 -3.77
N SER A 42 18.58 2.49 -3.29
CA SER A 42 18.72 1.91 -1.95
C SER A 42 18.36 2.92 -0.84
N ALA A 43 18.65 4.21 -1.03
CA ALA A 43 18.25 5.24 -0.05
C ALA A 43 16.72 5.47 -0.03
N VAL A 44 16.06 5.45 -1.19
CA VAL A 44 14.59 5.57 -1.26
C VAL A 44 13.91 4.36 -0.61
N LEU A 45 14.37 3.15 -0.93
CA LEU A 45 13.81 1.93 -0.34
C LEU A 45 14.13 1.80 1.16
N GLY A 46 15.34 2.19 1.57
CA GLY A 46 15.71 2.28 2.99
C GLY A 46 14.81 3.26 3.75
N GLU A 47 14.49 4.42 3.16
CA GLU A 47 13.53 5.37 3.75
C GLU A 47 12.14 4.76 3.92
N GLN A 48 11.68 3.92 2.97
CA GLN A 48 10.41 3.20 3.08
C GLN A 48 10.44 2.21 4.24
N LEU A 49 11.47 1.36 4.32
CA LEU A 49 11.65 0.40 5.42
C LEU A 49 11.68 1.09 6.78
N GLU A 50 12.47 2.15 6.93
CA GLU A 50 12.52 2.91 8.18
C GLU A 50 11.17 3.54 8.56
N THR A 51 10.35 3.89 7.58
CA THR A 51 9.01 4.46 7.79
C THR A 51 8.05 3.39 8.30
N GLU A 52 8.03 2.22 7.66
CA GLU A 52 7.23 1.07 8.06
C GLU A 52 7.64 0.60 9.46
N GLU A 53 8.93 0.36 9.71
CA GLU A 53 9.40 -0.09 11.02
C GLU A 53 9.08 0.90 12.15
N ARG A 54 9.17 2.21 11.88
CA ARG A 54 8.79 3.23 12.86
C ARG A 54 7.29 3.19 13.13
N SER A 55 6.50 3.08 12.06
CA SER A 55 5.04 2.96 12.13
C SER A 55 4.60 1.75 12.95
N ASP A 56 5.22 0.60 12.69
CA ASP A 56 4.95 -0.64 13.40
C ASP A 56 5.31 -0.52 14.88
N ARG A 57 6.49 0.03 15.20
CA ARG A 57 6.89 0.27 16.59
C ARG A 57 5.91 1.20 17.32
N GLU A 58 5.49 2.28 16.68
CA GLU A 58 4.51 3.22 17.26
C GLU A 58 3.13 2.55 17.46
N LEU A 59 2.70 1.73 16.50
CA LEU A 59 1.44 0.99 16.59
C LEU A 59 1.49 -0.08 17.69
N SER A 60 2.55 -0.89 17.75
CA SER A 60 2.78 -1.87 18.80
C SER A 60 2.73 -1.24 20.19
N SER A 61 3.34 -0.06 20.33
CA SER A 61 3.31 0.71 21.58
C SER A 61 1.91 1.14 21.99
N ARG A 62 1.14 1.72 21.05
CA ARG A 62 -0.25 2.15 21.31
C ARG A 62 -1.18 0.99 21.66
N LEU A 63 -0.95 -0.18 21.07
CA LEU A 63 -1.71 -1.39 21.32
C LEU A 63 -1.26 -2.15 22.58
N GLY A 64 -0.17 -1.72 23.22
CA GLY A 64 0.34 -2.34 24.44
C GLY A 64 1.09 -3.65 24.20
N PHE A 65 1.54 -3.92 22.97
CA PHE A 65 2.35 -5.09 22.64
C PHE A 65 3.82 -4.96 23.09
N ASP A 66 4.25 -3.76 23.48
CA ASP A 66 5.62 -3.49 23.98
C ASP A 66 5.95 -4.13 25.35
N VAL A 67 4.96 -4.72 26.05
CA VAL A 67 5.11 -5.13 27.47
C VAL A 67 5.25 -6.64 27.69
N LEU A 68 5.22 -7.49 26.68
CA LEU A 68 5.38 -8.94 26.89
C LEU A 68 6.35 -9.54 25.86
N GLU A 69 7.07 -10.57 26.32
CA GLU A 69 7.99 -11.44 25.58
C GLU A 69 7.70 -11.56 24.07
N PRO A 70 8.74 -11.77 23.23
CA PRO A 70 8.55 -11.94 21.79
C PRO A 70 7.36 -12.87 21.56
N PRO A 71 6.29 -12.41 20.88
CA PRO A 71 5.12 -13.24 20.73
C PRO A 71 5.57 -14.55 20.10
N PRO A 72 5.14 -15.73 20.61
CA PRO A 72 5.38 -16.97 19.89
C PRO A 72 4.90 -16.76 18.45
N PRO A 73 5.56 -17.34 17.44
CA PRO A 73 5.34 -17.06 16.01
C PRO A 73 3.91 -17.32 15.50
N ALA A 74 2.97 -17.66 16.38
CA ALA A 74 1.56 -17.91 16.14
C ALA A 74 0.61 -16.78 16.56
N VAL A 75 1.06 -15.70 17.25
CA VAL A 75 0.11 -14.66 17.74
C VAL A 75 -0.48 -13.81 16.60
N LEU A 76 0.21 -13.69 15.46
CA LEU A 76 -0.35 -13.08 14.25
C LEU A 76 -1.16 -14.06 13.38
N SER A 77 -1.20 -15.35 13.74
CA SER A 77 -1.86 -16.42 12.97
C SER A 77 -3.02 -17.13 13.70
N ALA A 78 -3.40 -16.68 14.90
CA ALA A 78 -4.40 -17.38 15.71
C ALA A 78 -5.46 -16.43 16.29
N ARG A 79 -6.23 -15.77 15.42
CA ARG A 79 -7.58 -15.32 15.81
C ARG A 79 -8.56 -16.46 15.53
N GLN A 80 -8.91 -17.22 16.57
CA GLN A 80 -10.02 -18.17 16.49
C GLN A 80 -11.34 -17.39 16.29
N PRO A 81 -12.16 -17.73 15.28
CA PRO A 81 -13.50 -17.16 15.19
C PRO A 81 -14.37 -17.77 16.29
N LEU A 82 -14.97 -16.92 17.14
CA LEU A 82 -15.91 -17.33 18.20
C LEU A 82 -17.25 -17.86 17.66
N VAL A 83 -17.46 -17.84 16.34
CA VAL A 83 -18.47 -18.62 15.62
C VAL A 83 -17.84 -19.01 14.30
N ALA A 84 -17.52 -20.29 14.08
CA ALA A 84 -17.02 -20.75 12.79
C ALA A 84 -18.08 -20.45 11.72
N PRO A 85 -17.79 -19.61 10.71
CA PRO A 85 -18.65 -19.52 9.54
C PRO A 85 -18.72 -20.90 8.89
N SER A 86 -19.88 -21.23 8.33
CA SER A 86 -20.11 -22.53 7.65
C SER A 86 -19.11 -22.81 6.52
N ASP A 87 -18.44 -21.77 6.01
CA ASP A 87 -17.21 -21.88 5.22
C ASP A 87 -16.35 -20.60 5.36
N PRO A 88 -15.20 -20.64 6.07
CA PRO A 88 -14.31 -19.48 6.24
C PRO A 88 -13.77 -18.93 4.91
N PHE A 89 -13.65 -19.79 3.90
CA PHE A 89 -13.12 -19.45 2.59
C PHE A 89 -14.10 -18.58 1.78
N GLU A 90 -15.39 -18.89 1.82
CA GLU A 90 -16.41 -18.09 1.13
C GLU A 90 -16.60 -16.70 1.76
N THR A 91 -16.42 -16.60 3.09
CA THR A 91 -16.54 -15.33 3.81
C THR A 91 -15.38 -14.40 3.41
N TRP A 92 -14.14 -14.88 3.47
CA TRP A 92 -12.96 -14.11 3.09
C TRP A 92 -12.99 -13.65 1.63
N GLN A 93 -13.45 -14.50 0.70
CA GLN A 93 -13.61 -14.10 -0.70
C GLN A 93 -14.64 -12.98 -0.90
N GLN A 94 -15.74 -12.97 -0.13
CA GLN A 94 -16.74 -11.91 -0.20
C GLN A 94 -16.21 -10.58 0.37
N GLU A 95 -15.43 -10.65 1.44
CA GLU A 95 -14.76 -9.48 2.04
C GLU A 95 -13.77 -8.86 1.05
N LEU A 96 -12.95 -9.69 0.39
CA LEU A 96 -12.04 -9.24 -0.65
C LEU A 96 -12.76 -8.57 -1.82
N VAL A 97 -13.88 -9.13 -2.28
CA VAL A 97 -14.69 -8.51 -3.34
C VAL A 97 -15.25 -7.16 -2.88
N HIS A 98 -15.65 -7.05 -1.61
CA HIS A 98 -16.12 -5.79 -1.04
C HIS A 98 -15.00 -4.73 -1.04
N VAL A 99 -13.83 -5.06 -0.52
CA VAL A 99 -12.67 -4.14 -0.50
C VAL A 99 -12.24 -3.75 -1.92
N ARG A 100 -12.19 -4.72 -2.85
CA ARG A 100 -11.85 -4.44 -4.24
C ARG A 100 -12.86 -3.55 -4.93
N SER A 101 -14.14 -3.65 -4.61
CA SER A 101 -15.16 -2.76 -5.18
C SER A 101 -15.25 -1.41 -4.44
N HIS A 102 -14.53 -1.23 -3.34
CA HIS A 102 -14.61 -0.03 -2.52
C HIS A 102 -14.18 1.22 -3.30
N PRO A 103 -14.95 2.33 -3.28
CA PRO A 103 -14.67 3.52 -4.08
C PRO A 103 -13.29 4.13 -3.83
N LEU A 104 -12.84 4.16 -2.57
CA LEU A 104 -11.53 4.71 -2.19
C LEU A 104 -10.38 3.90 -2.81
N TYR A 105 -10.48 2.56 -2.72
CA TYR A 105 -9.48 1.67 -3.32
C TYR A 105 -9.49 1.78 -4.85
N GLN A 106 -10.66 1.81 -5.48
CA GLN A 106 -10.78 1.98 -6.93
C GLN A 106 -10.27 3.35 -7.42
N GLN A 107 -10.41 4.41 -6.62
CA GLN A 107 -9.80 5.70 -6.91
C GLN A 107 -8.28 5.62 -6.83
N ALA A 108 -7.75 5.07 -5.74
CA ALA A 108 -6.30 4.90 -5.54
C ALA A 108 -5.66 4.05 -6.65
N LYS A 109 -6.27 2.92 -6.98
CA LYS A 109 -5.81 2.00 -8.04
C LYS A 109 -5.71 2.70 -9.39
N ARG A 110 -6.75 3.41 -9.81
CA ARG A 110 -6.77 4.12 -11.11
C ARG A 110 -5.73 5.23 -11.16
N TRP A 111 -5.61 5.99 -10.09
CA TRP A 111 -4.59 7.03 -9.98
C TRP A 111 -3.18 6.43 -10.04
N ALA A 112 -2.91 5.37 -9.27
CA ALA A 112 -1.61 4.71 -9.21
C ALA A 112 -1.18 4.17 -10.58
N ILE A 113 -2.07 3.53 -11.34
CA ILE A 113 -1.77 3.02 -12.69
C ILE A 113 -1.29 4.14 -13.64
N GLY A 114 -1.99 5.29 -13.62
CA GLY A 114 -1.65 6.44 -14.47
C GLY A 114 -0.31 7.09 -14.11
N VAL A 115 0.00 7.16 -12.82
CA VAL A 115 1.27 7.73 -12.31
C VAL A 115 2.43 6.78 -12.55
N LYS A 116 2.26 5.51 -12.18
CA LYS A 116 3.30 4.47 -12.15
C LYS A 116 3.92 4.21 -13.52
N SER A 117 3.08 4.02 -14.54
CA SER A 117 3.51 3.66 -15.90
C SER A 117 4.50 4.67 -16.49
N VAL A 118 4.19 5.96 -16.35
CA VAL A 118 5.06 7.05 -16.82
C VAL A 118 6.32 7.16 -15.95
N ALA A 119 6.18 7.11 -14.63
CA ALA A 119 7.32 7.21 -13.72
C ALA A 119 8.35 6.09 -13.97
N LYS A 120 7.90 4.84 -14.13
CA LYS A 120 8.76 3.70 -14.48
C LYS A 120 9.49 3.93 -15.79
N GLN A 121 8.75 4.31 -16.84
CA GLN A 121 9.31 4.52 -18.17
C GLN A 121 10.39 5.60 -18.18
N VAL A 122 10.15 6.74 -17.52
CA VAL A 122 11.12 7.84 -17.47
C VAL A 122 12.34 7.47 -16.64
N TYR A 123 12.15 6.73 -15.54
CA TYR A 123 13.27 6.20 -14.77
C TYR A 123 14.16 5.27 -15.61
N GLU A 124 13.57 4.31 -16.33
CA GLU A 124 14.30 3.36 -17.18
C GLU A 124 15.04 4.03 -18.35
N GLN A 125 14.49 5.12 -18.89
CA GLN A 125 15.15 5.92 -19.92
C GLN A 125 16.33 6.74 -19.38
N GLY A 126 16.40 6.93 -18.06
CA GLY A 126 17.41 7.75 -17.40
C GLY A 126 17.22 9.25 -17.64
N GLY A 127 18.21 10.04 -17.20
CA GLY A 127 18.21 11.50 -17.34
C GLY A 127 18.11 12.25 -16.01
N GLY A 128 17.94 13.58 -16.09
CA GLY A 128 18.07 14.48 -14.94
C GLY A 128 17.02 14.28 -13.84
N TYR A 129 15.87 13.68 -14.16
CA TYR A 129 14.79 13.41 -13.21
C TYR A 129 14.60 11.90 -12.93
N ALA A 130 15.51 11.04 -13.36
CA ALA A 130 15.38 9.60 -13.19
C ALA A 130 15.20 9.21 -11.71
N GLY A 131 15.96 9.84 -10.80
CA GLY A 131 15.82 9.61 -9.36
C GLY A 131 14.42 9.99 -8.84
N GLU A 132 13.90 11.16 -9.20
CA GLU A 132 12.56 11.59 -8.79
C GLU A 132 11.47 10.66 -9.35
N CYS A 133 11.65 10.18 -10.59
CA CYS A 133 10.76 9.21 -11.20
C CYS A 133 10.80 7.84 -10.50
N PHE A 134 11.99 7.37 -10.09
CA PHE A 134 12.12 6.17 -9.28
C PHE A 134 11.41 6.35 -7.94
N ARG A 135 11.60 7.49 -7.27
CA ARG A 135 10.94 7.77 -5.99
C ARG A 135 9.42 7.78 -6.12
N VAL A 136 8.88 8.38 -7.19
CA VAL A 136 7.45 8.29 -7.51
C VAL A 136 7.04 6.84 -7.74
N TYR A 137 7.79 6.09 -8.54
CA TYR A 137 7.50 4.69 -8.88
C TYR A 137 7.49 3.78 -7.63
N ALA A 138 8.50 3.86 -6.77
CA ALA A 138 8.58 3.05 -5.56
C ALA A 138 7.44 3.37 -4.58
N ASN A 139 7.13 4.65 -4.36
CA ASN A 139 6.11 5.04 -3.39
C ASN A 139 4.68 4.84 -3.90
N VAL A 140 4.43 4.93 -5.22
CA VAL A 140 3.05 4.83 -5.75
C VAL A 140 2.49 3.42 -5.65
N ASN A 141 3.32 2.38 -5.64
CA ASN A 141 2.88 1.00 -5.42
C ASN A 141 2.33 0.78 -4.01
N LEU A 142 2.86 1.49 -3.01
CA LEU A 142 2.45 1.34 -1.61
C LEU A 142 1.08 1.96 -1.32
N VAL A 143 0.69 3.03 -2.02
CA VAL A 143 -0.57 3.74 -1.74
C VAL A 143 -1.81 2.83 -1.85
N PRO A 144 -2.07 2.11 -2.96
CA PRO A 144 -3.21 1.21 -3.05
C PRO A 144 -3.13 0.04 -2.07
N LEU A 145 -1.93 -0.48 -1.78
CA LEU A 145 -1.72 -1.55 -0.79
C LEU A 145 -2.14 -1.10 0.61
N LYS A 146 -1.65 0.05 1.07
CA LYS A 146 -2.00 0.61 2.38
C LYS A 146 -3.49 0.89 2.52
N ILE A 147 -4.14 1.37 1.46
CA ILE A 147 -5.59 1.59 1.44
C ILE A 147 -6.35 0.26 1.48
N PHE A 148 -5.88 -0.74 0.75
CA PHE A 148 -6.48 -2.08 0.74
C PHE A 148 -6.40 -2.71 2.13
N THR A 149 -5.22 -2.72 2.75
CA THR A 149 -5.00 -3.22 4.12
C THR A 149 -5.89 -2.50 5.13
N ALA A 150 -5.95 -1.16 5.07
CA ALA A 150 -6.82 -0.39 5.96
C ALA A 150 -8.29 -0.79 5.85
N LEU A 151 -8.79 -0.98 4.62
CA LEU A 151 -10.18 -1.38 4.38
C LEU A 151 -10.46 -2.81 4.84
N CYS A 152 -9.53 -3.74 4.68
CA CYS A 152 -9.63 -5.08 5.25
C CYS A 152 -9.74 -5.02 6.78
N GLU A 153 -8.90 -4.22 7.43
CA GLU A 153 -8.88 -4.11 8.89
C GLU A 153 -10.11 -3.39 9.47
N GLU A 154 -10.74 -2.49 8.71
CA GLU A 154 -12.04 -1.91 9.09
C GLU A 154 -13.15 -2.96 9.22
N MET A 155 -13.06 -4.08 8.48
CA MET A 155 -14.09 -5.13 8.49
C MET A 155 -14.07 -5.98 9.75
N HIS A 156 -12.96 -6.01 10.48
CA HIS A 156 -12.85 -6.75 11.73
C HIS A 156 -13.66 -6.11 12.88
N GLU A 157 -14.08 -4.85 12.74
CA GLU A 157 -14.91 -4.08 13.68
C GLU A 157 -14.41 -4.08 15.15
N ASP A 158 -13.14 -4.41 15.38
CA ASP A 158 -12.51 -4.39 16.70
C ASP A 158 -11.55 -3.21 16.88
N ASP A 159 -11.23 -2.90 18.14
CA ASP A 159 -10.36 -1.77 18.49
C ASP A 159 -8.95 -1.89 17.88
N VAL A 160 -8.45 -3.11 17.69
CA VAL A 160 -7.12 -3.35 17.10
C VAL A 160 -7.16 -3.07 15.61
N GLY A 161 -8.09 -3.68 14.86
CA GLY A 161 -8.29 -3.44 13.43
C GLY A 161 -8.55 -1.96 13.13
N CYS A 162 -9.29 -1.28 14.01
CA CYS A 162 -9.53 0.16 13.88
C CYS A 162 -8.24 1.00 14.01
N GLU A 163 -7.34 0.66 14.93
CA GLU A 163 -6.04 1.34 15.07
C GLU A 163 -5.07 0.98 13.93
N VAL A 164 -5.05 -0.27 13.48
CA VAL A 164 -4.26 -0.70 12.31
C VAL A 164 -4.73 0.06 11.08
N ALA A 165 -6.04 0.10 10.80
CA ALA A 165 -6.60 0.82 9.66
C ALA A 165 -6.27 2.32 9.66
N LYS A 166 -6.31 2.98 10.83
CA LYS A 166 -5.87 4.38 10.95
C LYS A 166 -4.41 4.57 10.59
N GLU A 167 -3.56 3.64 11.01
CA GLU A 167 -2.13 3.68 10.75
C GLU A 167 -1.83 3.46 9.27
N GLU A 168 -2.48 2.49 8.64
CA GLU A 168 -2.37 2.21 7.22
C GLU A 168 -2.85 3.41 6.36
N TYR A 169 -3.95 4.07 6.73
CA TYR A 169 -4.34 5.34 6.09
C TYR A 169 -3.33 6.47 6.31
N ARG A 170 -2.67 6.53 7.47
CA ARG A 170 -1.61 7.51 7.73
C ARG A 170 -0.40 7.24 6.84
N LEU A 171 0.02 5.99 6.69
CA LEU A 171 1.11 5.58 5.80
C LEU A 171 0.79 5.91 4.34
N ALA A 172 -0.43 5.62 3.86
CA ALA A 172 -0.87 6.03 2.53
C ALA A 172 -0.70 7.55 2.30
N LEU A 173 -1.08 8.38 3.28
CA LEU A 173 -0.89 9.83 3.22
C LEU A 173 0.59 10.24 3.17
N VAL A 174 1.48 9.55 3.92
CA VAL A 174 2.93 9.79 3.88
C VAL A 174 3.48 9.51 2.48
N TYR A 175 3.11 8.37 1.89
CA TYR A 175 3.57 8.01 0.55
C TYR A 175 3.05 8.96 -0.53
N ILE A 176 1.79 9.40 -0.45
CA ILE A 176 1.28 10.44 -1.34
C ILE A 176 2.05 11.76 -1.16
N GLY A 177 2.41 12.13 0.08
CA GLY A 177 3.25 13.29 0.36
C GLY A 177 4.59 13.25 -0.38
N ARG A 178 5.32 12.14 -0.24
CA ARG A 178 6.62 11.92 -0.93
C ARG A 178 6.49 11.97 -2.45
N ILE A 179 5.42 11.39 -2.99
CA ILE A 179 5.13 11.43 -4.43
C ILE A 179 4.92 12.87 -4.88
N VAL A 180 4.11 13.66 -4.16
CA VAL A 180 3.84 15.06 -4.48
C VAL A 180 5.10 15.93 -4.38
N GLU A 181 5.97 15.68 -3.41
CA GLU A 181 7.27 16.36 -3.30
C GLU A 181 8.12 16.11 -4.54
N SER A 182 8.28 14.84 -4.92
CA SER A 182 9.05 14.42 -6.10
C SER A 182 8.46 14.99 -7.41
N LEU A 183 7.13 14.94 -7.56
CA LEU A 183 6.40 15.57 -8.67
C LEU A 183 6.62 17.08 -8.73
N SER A 184 6.75 17.75 -7.57
CA SER A 184 6.97 19.19 -7.53
C SER A 184 8.38 19.57 -7.99
N LEU A 185 9.39 18.74 -7.72
CA LEU A 185 10.76 18.94 -8.23
C LEU A 185 10.82 18.80 -9.76
N MET A 186 9.97 17.94 -10.34
CA MET A 186 9.87 17.75 -11.80
C MET A 186 9.02 18.83 -12.51
N SER A 187 8.32 19.70 -11.77
CA SER A 187 7.34 20.64 -12.34
C SER A 187 7.92 21.72 -13.26
N LEU A 188 9.25 21.90 -13.25
CA LEU A 188 9.97 22.81 -14.14
C LEU A 188 10.24 22.21 -15.53
N SER A 189 10.00 20.90 -15.70
CA SER A 189 10.11 20.23 -17.00
C SER A 189 8.87 20.52 -17.86
N VAL A 190 9.07 21.20 -19.00
CA VAL A 190 7.98 21.50 -19.95
C VAL A 190 7.34 20.22 -20.49
N GLU A 191 8.15 19.20 -20.78
CA GLU A 191 7.73 17.94 -21.37
C GLU A 191 6.87 17.08 -20.43
N MET A 192 7.00 17.26 -19.11
CA MET A 192 6.28 16.47 -18.10
C MET A 192 5.17 17.27 -17.41
N SER A 193 4.98 18.54 -17.76
CA SER A 193 4.13 19.46 -17.00
C SER A 193 2.68 18.97 -16.87
N ASP A 194 2.06 18.51 -17.95
CA ASP A 194 0.67 18.03 -17.94
C ASP A 194 0.49 16.76 -17.09
N TRP A 195 1.42 15.80 -17.22
CA TRP A 195 1.41 14.57 -16.41
C TRP A 195 1.63 14.88 -14.93
N VAL A 196 2.57 15.76 -14.60
CA VAL A 196 2.84 16.20 -13.22
C VAL A 196 1.60 16.85 -12.62
N GLN A 197 0.95 17.78 -13.33
CA GLN A 197 -0.24 18.47 -12.83
C GLN A 197 -1.42 17.52 -12.64
N THR A 198 -1.65 16.61 -13.59
CA THR A 198 -2.71 15.59 -13.49
C THR A 198 -2.46 14.67 -12.30
N SER A 199 -1.22 14.21 -12.14
CA SER A 199 -0.80 13.34 -11.02
C SER A 199 -0.98 14.01 -9.66
N LYS A 200 -0.60 15.29 -9.55
CA LYS A 200 -0.78 16.10 -8.33
C LYS A 200 -2.25 16.38 -8.02
N THR A 201 -3.08 16.58 -9.04
CA THR A 201 -4.52 16.78 -8.87
C THR A 201 -5.17 15.52 -8.31
N GLY A 202 -4.89 14.36 -8.91
CA GLY A 202 -5.39 13.08 -8.40
C GLY A 202 -4.87 12.74 -6.99
N ALA A 203 -3.61 13.08 -6.70
CA ALA A 203 -3.04 12.92 -5.36
C ALA A 203 -3.80 13.75 -4.31
N LYS A 204 -4.16 15.00 -4.64
CA LYS A 204 -4.93 15.88 -3.75
C LYS A 204 -6.33 15.31 -3.48
N GLU A 205 -7.04 14.88 -4.51
CA GLU A 205 -8.36 14.26 -4.37
C GLU A 205 -8.30 13.01 -3.47
N LEU A 206 -7.26 12.20 -3.64
CA LEU A 206 -7.05 11.00 -2.83
C LEU A 206 -6.70 11.35 -1.37
N GLN A 207 -5.88 12.37 -1.13
CA GLN A 207 -5.59 12.88 0.22
C GLN A 207 -6.86 13.34 0.93
N GLU A 208 -7.73 14.09 0.26
CA GLU A 208 -9.01 14.54 0.81
C GLU A 208 -9.91 13.35 1.17
N ALA A 209 -9.97 12.33 0.30
CA ALA A 209 -10.74 11.12 0.53
C ALA A 209 -10.19 10.31 1.74
N LEU A 210 -8.86 10.19 1.86
CA LEU A 210 -8.21 9.50 2.99
C LEU A 210 -8.39 10.22 4.32
N VAL A 211 -8.27 11.55 4.34
CA VAL A 211 -8.53 12.35 5.53
C VAL A 211 -9.99 12.18 5.98
N SER A 212 -10.93 12.15 5.03
CA SER A 212 -12.34 11.87 5.32
C SER A 212 -12.55 10.46 5.88
N ALA A 213 -11.97 9.44 5.26
CA ALA A 213 -12.04 8.04 5.72
C ALA A 213 -11.51 7.88 7.14
N ARG A 214 -10.29 8.39 7.42
CA ARG A 214 -9.67 8.34 8.76
C ARG A 214 -10.50 9.09 9.82
N SER A 215 -11.10 10.22 9.44
CA SER A 215 -11.98 11.00 10.32
C SER A 215 -13.30 10.32 10.60
N ASN A 216 -13.84 9.54 9.65
CA ASN A 216 -15.05 8.74 9.85
C ASN A 216 -14.76 7.56 10.77
N LEU A 217 -13.63 6.89 10.59
CA LEU A 217 -13.18 5.80 11.44
C LEU A 217 -13.04 6.24 12.91
N SER A 218 -12.50 7.44 13.13
CA SER A 218 -12.38 8.04 14.47
C SER A 218 -13.73 8.41 15.11
N ARG A 219 -14.80 8.58 14.31
CA ARG A 219 -16.15 8.94 14.77
C ARG A 219 -17.06 7.73 15.01
N ARG A 220 -16.68 6.55 14.52
CA ARG A 220 -17.42 5.29 14.73
C ARG A 220 -17.10 4.62 16.08
N ARG A 221 -16.07 5.12 16.77
CA ARG A 221 -15.82 4.88 18.20
C ARG A 221 -16.71 5.76 19.06
#